data_AF-A0A859IFZ5-F1
#
_entry.id   AF-A0A859IFZ5-F1
#
_cell.length_a   1.000
_cell.length_b   1.000
_cell.length_c   1.000
_cell.angle_alpha   90.00
_cell.angle_beta   90.00
_cell.angle_gamma   90.00
#
_symmetry.space_group_name_H-M   'P 1'
#
loop_
_entity.id
_entity.type
_entity.pdbx_description
1 polymer ?
#
loop_
_entity_poly.entity_id
_entity_poly.type
_entity_poly.pdbx_seq_one_letter_code
_entity_poly.pdbx_strand_id
1 'polypeptide(L)' 'MCVESCPLRALDLLPIDELKAKYGEIRDVTSLSDSSYTQPNIALRLNNNAKPTNYQGGFLANPKEV' A
#
# COMPACT_ATOMS: atom_id res chain seq x y z
N MET A 1 1.97 0.30 18.56
CA MET A 1 1.37 -1.04 18.41
C MET A 1 1.61 -1.68 17.04
N CYS A 2 0.95 -1.34 15.92
CA CYS A 2 1.12 -2.12 14.65
C CYS A 2 2.57 -2.26 14.14
N VAL A 3 3.38 -1.20 14.26
CA VAL A 3 4.81 -1.22 13.87
C VAL A 3 5.63 -2.11 14.80
N GLU A 4 5.48 -1.93 16.11
CA GLU A 4 6.21 -2.70 17.13
C GLU A 4 5.84 -4.17 17.12
N SER A 5 4.58 -4.47 16.80
CA SER A 5 4.07 -5.85 16.73
C SER A 5 4.47 -6.56 15.44
N CYS A 6 5.08 -5.90 14.45
CA CYS A 6 5.38 -6.51 13.17
C CYS A 6 6.62 -7.42 13.26
N PRO A 7 6.47 -8.77 13.24
CA PRO A 7 7.61 -9.67 13.38
C PRO A 7 8.55 -9.61 12.17
N LEU A 8 8.01 -9.25 11.01
CA LEU A 8 8.74 -9.13 9.75
C LEU A 8 9.44 -7.77 9.60
N ARG A 9 9.19 -6.81 10.50
CA ARG A 9 9.65 -5.41 10.38
C ARG A 9 9.32 -4.80 9.01
N ALA A 10 8.13 -5.11 8.50
CA ALA A 10 7.65 -4.65 7.20
C ALA A 10 6.96 -3.28 7.28
N LEU A 11 6.64 -2.81 8.48
CA LEU A 11 5.95 -1.55 8.73
C LEU A 11 6.87 -0.64 9.53
N ASP A 12 6.98 0.61 9.11
CA ASP A 12 7.67 1.69 9.84
C ASP A 12 6.73 2.89 10.00
N LEU A 13 6.91 3.65 11.07
CA LEU A 13 6.24 4.93 11.30
C LEU A 13 7.30 6.01 11.48
N LEU A 14 7.51 6.80 10.43
CA LEU A 14 8.50 7.88 10.34
C LEU A 14 7.89 9.08 9.60
N PRO A 15 8.54 10.25 9.60
CA PRO A 15 8.19 11.35 8.70
C PRO A 15 8.14 10.89 7.24
N ILE A 16 7.21 11.45 6.44
CA ILE A 16 6.95 10.95 5.09
C ILE A 16 8.15 11.05 4.15
N ASP A 17 8.96 12.10 4.29
CA ASP A 17 10.14 12.30 3.45
C ASP A 17 11.19 11.20 3.70
N GLU A 18 11.32 10.74 4.95
CA GLU A 18 12.19 9.61 5.30
C GLU A 18 11.64 8.29 4.78
N LEU A 19 10.33 8.06 4.89
CA LEU A 19 9.67 6.88 4.33
C LEU A 19 9.87 6.81 2.81
N LYS A 20 9.70 7.94 2.11
CA LYS A 20 9.92 8.04 0.66
C LYS A 20 11.37 7.81 0.27
N ALA A 21 12.33 8.34 1.04
CA ALA A 21 13.74 8.09 0.80
C ALA A 21 14.11 6.61 0.97
N LYS A 22 13.48 5.92 1.94
CA LYS A 22 13.78 4.51 2.26
C LYS A 22 13.07 3.51 1.33
N TYR A 23 11.83 3.81 0.94
CA TYR A 23 10.94 2.86 0.25
C TYR A 23 10.49 3.30 -1.14
N GLY A 24 10.75 4.54 -1.53
CA GLY A 24 10.24 5.16 -2.76
C GLY A 24 8.88 5.84 -2.58
N GLU A 25 8.37 6.42 -3.66
CA GLU A 25 7.13 7.21 -3.62
C GLU A 25 5.88 6.46 -4.11
N ILE A 26 5.96 5.14 -4.28
CA ILE A 26 4.86 4.35 -4.81
C ILE A 26 3.71 4.34 -3.81
N ARG A 27 2.53 4.75 -4.29
CA ARG A 27 1.27 4.79 -3.54
C ARG A 27 0.10 4.16 -4.30
N ASP A 28 0.32 3.82 -5.56
CA ASP A 28 -0.70 3.29 -6.46
C ASP A 28 -0.53 1.76 -6.59
N VAL A 29 -1.41 1.02 -5.90
CA VAL A 29 -1.45 -0.45 -5.92
C VAL A 29 -2.90 -0.91 -5.98
N THR A 30 -3.12 -2.10 -6.52
CA THR A 30 -4.45 -2.72 -6.63
C THR A 30 -5.20 -2.73 -5.29
N SER A 31 -6.52 -2.57 -5.33
CA SER A 31 -7.43 -2.35 -4.19
C SER A 31 -7.45 -0.93 -3.61
N LEU A 32 -6.40 -0.13 -3.77
CA LEU A 32 -6.45 1.31 -3.46
C LEU A 32 -6.91 2.09 -4.68
N SER A 33 -7.64 3.20 -4.45
CA SER A 33 -7.92 4.19 -5.48
C SER A 33 -6.66 4.96 -5.89
N ASP A 34 -6.73 5.67 -7.01
CA ASP A 34 -5.61 6.48 -7.49
C ASP A 34 -5.20 7.50 -6.43
N SER A 35 -3.90 7.65 -6.19
CA SER A 35 -3.38 8.51 -5.12
C SER A 35 -3.76 9.98 -5.29
N SER A 36 -4.13 10.44 -6.49
CA SER A 36 -4.62 11.80 -6.73
C SER A 36 -5.92 12.13 -6.00
N TYR A 37 -6.77 11.14 -5.69
CA TYR A 37 -8.06 11.36 -5.04
C TYR A 37 -7.93 11.74 -3.56
N THR A 38 -7.05 11.06 -2.83
CA THR A 38 -6.97 11.18 -1.36
C THR A 38 -5.60 11.58 -0.83
N GLN A 39 -4.59 11.62 -1.70
CA GLN A 39 -3.20 11.97 -1.36
C GLN A 39 -2.71 11.21 -0.12
N PRO A 40 -2.73 9.87 -0.13
CA PRO A 40 -2.43 9.08 1.05
C PRO A 40 -0.99 9.31 1.53
N ASN A 41 -0.83 9.37 2.85
CA ASN A 41 0.45 9.60 3.51
C ASN A 41 1.17 8.27 3.81
N ILE A 42 1.49 7.53 2.75
CA ILE A 42 2.16 6.22 2.83
C ILE A 42 3.27 6.13 1.77
N ALA A 43 4.22 5.23 1.99
CA ALA A 43 5.24 4.85 1.01
C ALA A 43 5.32 3.32 0.96
N LEU A 44 5.17 2.73 -0.22
CA LEU A 44 5.09 1.28 -0.39
C LEU A 44 6.27 0.77 -1.22
N ARG A 45 6.90 -0.31 -0.73
CA ARG A 45 7.81 -1.13 -1.54
C ARG A 45 7.05 -2.34 -2.05
N LEU A 46 6.77 -2.37 -3.34
CA LEU A 46 6.02 -3.44 -3.97
C LEU A 46 6.87 -4.71 -4.13
N ASN A 47 6.22 -5.87 -3.97
CA ASN A 47 6.82 -7.16 -4.32
C ASN A 47 6.61 -7.46 -5.82
N ASN A 48 7.24 -8.53 -6.32
CA ASN A 48 7.18 -8.89 -7.75
C ASN A 48 5.76 -9.25 -8.26
N ASN A 49 4.82 -9.52 -7.36
CA ASN A 49 3.46 -9.91 -7.71
C ASN A 49 2.46 -8.75 -7.61
N ALA A 50 2.90 -7.58 -7.14
CA ALA A 50 2.04 -6.42 -6.99
C ALA A 50 1.46 -6.01 -8.35
N LYS A 51 0.20 -5.53 -8.30
CA LYS A 51 -0.54 -5.07 -9.47
C LYS A 51 -0.88 -3.58 -9.31
N PRO A 52 -0.95 -2.81 -10.41
CA PRO A 52 -1.31 -1.40 -10.36
C PRO A 52 -2.78 -1.18 -9.97
N THR A 53 -3.14 0.04 -9.58
CA THR A 53 -4.49 0.45 -9.19
C THR A 53 -5.58 0.07 -10.20
N ASN A 54 -5.29 0.17 -11.50
CA ASN A 54 -6.23 -0.13 -12.59
C ASN A 54 -6.31 -1.62 -12.98
N TYR A 55 -5.77 -2.52 -12.17
CA TYR A 55 -5.79 -3.96 -12.46
C TYR A 55 -7.20 -4.55 -12.36
N GLN A 56 -7.65 -5.22 -13.42
CA GLN A 56 -9.03 -5.75 -13.55
C GLN A 56 -9.15 -7.28 -13.38
N GLY A 57 -8.09 -7.97 -12.93
CA GLY A 57 -8.09 -9.44 -12.79
C GLY A 57 -8.59 -9.98 -11.43
N GLY A 58 -9.12 -9.12 -10.56
CA GLY A 58 -9.65 -9.55 -9.25
C GLY A 58 -11.03 -10.19 -9.37
N PHE A 59 -11.42 -11.00 -8.37
CA PHE A 59 -12.77 -11.55 -8.25
C PHE A 59 -13.35 -11.27 -6.86
N LEU A 60 -14.67 -11.17 -6.77
CA LEU A 60 -15.37 -10.98 -5.49
C LEU A 60 -15.42 -12.32 -4.74
N ALA A 61 -14.51 -12.49 -3.77
CA ALA A 61 -14.44 -13.72 -2.99
C ALA A 61 -15.57 -13.85 -1.95
N ASN A 62 -16.09 -12.71 -1.45
CA ASN A 62 -17.21 -12.69 -0.51
C ASN A 62 -18.38 -11.84 -1.04
N PRO A 63 -19.40 -12.47 -1.66
CA PRO A 63 -20.58 -11.77 -2.16
C PRO A 63 -21.43 -11.05 -1.10
N LYS A 64 -21.17 -11.23 0.20
CA LYS A 64 -21.90 -10.55 1.28
C LYS A 64 -21.25 -9.24 1.74
N GLU A 65 -20.07 -8.90 1.22
CA GLU A 65 -19.31 -7.69 1.57
C GLU A 65 -19.46 -6.55 0.56
N VAL A 66 -20.49 -6.62 -0.29
CA VAL A 66 -20.87 -5.58 -1.25
C VAL A 66 -22.14 -4.86 -0.83
#